data_AF-A0A182WW66-F1
#
_entry.id   AF-A0A182WW66-F1
#
_cell.length_a   1.000
_cell.length_b   1.000
_cell.length_c   1.000
_cell.angle_alpha   90.00
_cell.angle_beta   90.00
_cell.angle_gamma   90.00
#
_symmetry.space_group_name_H-M   'P 1'
#
loop_
_entity.id
_entity.type
_entity.pdbx_description
1 polymer ?
#
loop_
_entity_poly.entity_id
_entity_poly.type
_entity_poly.pdbx_seq_one_letter_code
_entity_poly.pdbx_strand_id
1 'polypeptide(L)'
;MANCILRGTLSKPAMAFARTLVSGQSAALPRVAMFTGSLVAPAARKAQPLASSTVRHFAVSPVRCSSGGSHVTLWNAERALSVALLGVIPVGLMFPSQVGDTLIAVSVVMHQHWGLEAIVTDYVRPILFGTTVPKLAHGLLLLVSAATLGGLFYFNYNDIGIAGFVRKIWSTKAKE
;
A
#
# COMPACT_ATOMS: atom_id res chain seq x y z
N MET A 1 9.79 -10.14 28.50
CA MET A 1 10.91 -9.18 28.45
C MET A 1 12.14 -9.92 27.93
N ALA A 2 12.51 -9.74 26.66
CA ALA A 2 13.83 -10.09 26.14
C ALA A 2 13.97 -9.50 24.72
N ASN A 3 14.82 -8.47 24.64
CA ASN A 3 15.67 -8.07 23.51
C ASN A 3 15.12 -8.14 22.08
N CYS A 4 14.74 -6.96 21.57
CA CYS A 4 14.90 -6.63 20.15
C CYS A 4 15.85 -5.42 20.04
N ILE A 5 17.12 -5.65 20.36
CA ILE A 5 18.22 -4.77 19.97
C ILE A 5 19.05 -5.60 19.00
N LEU A 6 18.85 -5.40 17.70
CA LEU A 6 19.89 -5.50 16.68
C LEU A 6 19.46 -4.62 15.50
N ARG A 7 19.91 -3.36 15.56
CA ARG A 7 19.91 -2.42 14.43
C ARG A 7 20.92 -2.93 13.39
N GLY A 8 20.45 -3.75 12.46
CA GLY A 8 21.17 -4.03 11.21
C GLY A 8 20.90 -2.89 10.23
N THR A 9 21.86 -1.99 10.07
CA THR A 9 21.86 -0.98 9.00
C THR A 9 22.06 -1.66 7.65
N LEU A 10 20.97 -1.97 6.95
CA LEU A 10 21.02 -2.32 5.54
C LEU A 10 20.65 -1.07 4.72
N SER A 11 21.70 -0.37 4.28
CA SER A 11 21.59 0.72 3.31
C SER A 11 21.10 0.18 1.97
N LYS A 12 19.86 0.53 1.59
CA LYS A 12 19.42 0.48 0.19
C LYS A 12 19.53 1.89 -0.39
N PRO A 13 20.02 2.05 -1.63
CA PRO A 13 20.24 3.37 -2.23
C PRO A 13 18.88 3.99 -2.58
N ALA A 14 18.50 5.02 -1.84
CA ALA A 14 17.44 5.92 -2.25
C ALA A 14 17.97 6.77 -3.41
N MET A 15 17.32 6.67 -4.58
CA MET A 15 17.53 7.59 -5.70
C MET A 15 17.10 9.00 -5.25
N ALA A 16 18.06 9.78 -4.77
CA ALA A 16 17.89 11.16 -4.38
C ALA A 16 17.92 12.05 -5.63
N PHE A 17 16.74 12.52 -6.03
CA PHE A 17 16.59 13.57 -7.03
C PHE A 17 17.07 14.90 -6.42
N ALA A 18 18.22 15.39 -6.92
CA ALA A 18 18.94 16.55 -6.40
C ALA A 18 18.09 17.83 -6.42
N ARG A 19 18.03 18.54 -5.28
CA ARG A 19 17.66 19.96 -5.23
C ARG A 19 18.91 20.78 -4.94
N THR A 20 19.25 21.61 -5.90
CA THR A 20 20.46 22.44 -5.95
C THR A 20 20.44 23.56 -4.89
N LEU A 21 21.62 23.81 -4.34
CA LEU A 21 21.98 24.76 -3.29
C LEU A 21 21.84 26.23 -3.73
N VAL A 22 21.40 27.08 -2.81
CA VAL A 22 21.86 28.49 -2.73
C VAL A 22 22.38 28.70 -1.32
N SER A 23 23.71 28.75 -1.22
CA SER A 23 24.48 29.22 -0.06
C SER A 23 24.79 30.69 -0.29
N GLY A 24 24.34 31.56 0.61
CA GLY A 24 24.73 32.96 0.68
C GLY A 24 25.33 33.26 2.04
N GLN A 25 26.66 33.24 2.12
CA GLN A 25 27.44 33.73 3.26
C GLN A 25 27.71 35.24 3.10
N SER A 26 27.69 35.96 4.22
CA SER A 26 28.40 37.23 4.46
C SER A 26 28.65 37.29 5.98
N ALA A 27 29.89 37.16 6.46
CA ALA A 27 30.89 38.22 6.68
C ALA A 27 30.35 39.41 7.50
N ALA A 28 31.01 40.04 8.49
CA ALA A 28 32.23 39.83 9.26
C ALA A 28 32.27 40.96 10.32
N LEU A 29 32.67 40.62 11.57
CA LEU A 29 33.53 41.40 12.49
C LEU A 29 33.02 42.78 13.05
N PRO A 30 33.76 43.45 13.97
CA PRO A 30 33.49 43.42 15.41
C PRO A 30 33.36 44.84 16.02
N ARG A 31 32.87 44.99 17.26
CA ARG A 31 33.18 46.22 18.01
C ARG A 31 33.23 46.00 19.52
N VAL A 32 34.45 46.19 20.02
CA VAL A 32 34.85 46.28 21.42
C VAL A 32 34.18 47.46 22.10
N ALA A 33 33.76 47.27 23.35
CA ALA A 33 33.81 48.33 24.37
C ALA A 33 34.05 47.68 25.74
N MET A 34 35.25 47.90 26.27
CA MET A 34 35.58 47.65 27.66
C MET A 34 34.89 48.70 28.53
N PHE A 35 34.29 48.27 29.64
CA PHE A 35 34.05 49.16 30.78
C PHE A 35 34.29 48.39 32.09
N THR A 36 35.35 48.81 32.77
CA THR A 36 35.70 48.49 34.15
C THR A 36 34.75 49.24 35.09
N GLY A 37 34.13 48.53 36.04
CA GLY A 37 33.25 49.16 37.04
C GLY A 37 32.91 48.20 38.16
N SER A 38 33.24 48.61 39.38
CA SER A 38 33.31 47.81 40.60
C SER A 38 31.93 47.44 41.19
N LEU A 39 31.93 46.26 41.82
CA LEU A 39 31.10 45.73 42.92
C LEU A 39 29.87 46.53 43.39
N VAL A 40 28.68 46.04 43.04
CA VAL A 40 27.50 46.03 43.94
C VAL A 40 26.70 44.75 43.66
N ALA A 41 26.70 43.82 44.61
CA ALA A 41 25.78 42.69 44.63
C ALA A 41 24.52 43.07 45.42
N PRO A 42 23.32 42.86 44.85
CA PRO A 42 22.15 42.61 45.68
C PRO A 42 21.45 41.32 45.27
N ALA A 43 21.18 40.51 46.29
CA ALA A 43 20.11 39.53 46.41
C ALA A 43 20.03 38.42 45.33
N ALA A 44 20.43 37.23 45.73
CA ALA A 44 20.06 35.97 45.09
C ALA A 44 18.53 35.82 45.03
N ARG A 45 17.91 36.31 43.95
CA ARG A 45 16.59 35.84 43.54
C ARG A 45 16.78 34.51 42.86
N LYS A 46 16.36 33.44 43.55
CA LYS A 46 16.25 32.09 43.00
C LYS A 46 15.35 32.18 41.77
N ALA A 47 15.94 32.22 40.58
CA ALA A 47 15.22 32.13 39.32
C ALA A 47 14.55 30.76 39.29
N GLN A 48 13.24 30.72 39.56
CA GLN A 48 12.45 29.54 39.24
C GLN A 48 12.50 29.39 37.72
N PRO A 49 12.95 28.25 37.17
CA PRO A 49 12.75 27.99 35.76
C PRO A 49 11.25 27.72 35.59
N LEU A 50 10.45 28.75 35.34
CA LEU A 50 9.10 28.57 34.81
C LEU A 50 9.21 28.26 33.32
N ALA A 51 9.89 27.16 33.03
CA ALA A 51 9.94 26.52 31.73
C ALA A 51 9.60 25.04 31.93
N SER A 52 8.53 24.76 32.66
CA SER A 52 7.83 23.49 32.48
C SER A 52 6.83 23.68 31.35
N SER A 53 7.36 23.73 30.12
CA SER A 53 6.57 23.33 28.96
C SER A 53 6.17 21.88 29.24
N THR A 54 5.03 21.69 29.89
CA THR A 54 4.42 20.39 30.08
C THR A 54 4.06 19.91 28.69
N VAL A 55 5.00 19.23 28.03
CA VAL A 55 4.77 18.49 26.81
C VAL A 55 3.71 17.47 27.19
N ARG A 56 2.45 17.78 26.90
CA ARG A 56 1.35 16.84 27.08
C ARG A 56 1.68 15.67 26.18
N HIS A 57 2.03 14.54 26.79
CA HIS A 57 2.27 13.31 26.07
C HIS A 57 0.93 12.90 25.48
N PHE A 58 0.66 13.28 24.23
CA PHE A 58 -0.51 12.80 23.51
C PHE A 58 -0.42 11.27 23.53
N ALA A 59 -1.53 10.62 23.86
CA ALA A 59 -1.62 9.17 23.84
C ALA A 59 -1.45 8.69 22.39
N VAL A 60 -0.21 8.50 21.96
CA VAL A 60 0.13 7.72 20.78
C VAL A 60 -0.23 6.29 21.13
N SER A 61 -1.37 5.83 20.61
CA SER A 61 -1.71 4.42 20.58
C SER A 61 -0.46 3.62 20.17
N PRO A 62 -0.20 2.45 20.76
CA PRO A 62 0.98 1.67 20.43
C PRO A 62 1.11 1.54 18.92
N VAL A 63 2.28 1.87 18.38
CA VAL A 63 2.60 1.70 16.95
C VAL A 63 2.38 0.23 16.64
N ARG A 64 1.29 -0.07 15.92
CA ARG A 64 1.09 -1.39 15.34
C ARG A 64 2.11 -1.50 14.23
N CYS A 65 3.23 -2.16 14.51
CA CYS A 65 4.17 -2.57 13.47
C CYS A 65 3.41 -3.48 12.50
N SER A 66 3.13 -3.01 11.29
CA SER A 66 2.59 -3.87 10.23
C SER A 66 3.61 -4.97 9.93
N SER A 67 3.13 -6.18 9.64
CA SER A 67 4.00 -7.25 9.15
C SER A 67 4.81 -6.73 7.95
N GLY A 68 6.12 -6.97 7.93
CA GLY A 68 7.13 -6.22 7.15
C GLY A 68 7.12 -6.40 5.62
N GLY A 69 5.96 -6.67 5.01
CA GLY A 69 5.80 -6.70 3.56
C GLY A 69 5.68 -5.29 2.98
N SER A 70 6.33 -5.03 1.84
CA SER A 70 6.18 -3.77 1.12
C SER A 70 4.79 -3.69 0.46
N HIS A 71 3.80 -3.10 1.13
CA HIS A 71 2.46 -2.88 0.54
C HIS A 71 2.49 -2.14 -0.81
N VAL A 72 3.51 -1.30 -1.03
CA VAL A 72 3.71 -0.57 -2.29
C VAL A 72 3.95 -1.51 -3.48
N THR A 73 4.65 -2.63 -3.28
CA THR A 73 4.93 -3.56 -4.40
C THR A 73 3.68 -4.30 -4.83
N LEU A 74 2.84 -4.72 -3.88
CA LEU A 74 1.55 -5.34 -4.18
C LEU A 74 0.62 -4.35 -4.88
N TRP A 75 0.52 -3.12 -4.34
CA TRP A 75 -0.30 -2.07 -4.95
C TRP A 75 0.13 -1.75 -6.38
N ASN A 76 1.44 -1.63 -6.64
CA ASN A 76 1.97 -1.44 -8.00
C ASN A 76 1.60 -2.61 -8.92
N ALA A 77 1.68 -3.85 -8.44
CA ALA A 77 1.31 -5.04 -9.22
C ALA A 77 -0.19 -5.05 -9.57
N GLU A 78 -1.07 -4.68 -8.64
CA GLU A 78 -2.50 -4.52 -8.91
C GLU A 78 -2.77 -3.47 -9.98
N ARG A 79 -2.10 -2.31 -9.91
CA ARG A 79 -2.24 -1.25 -10.92
C ARG A 79 -1.75 -1.73 -12.29
N ALA A 80 -0.59 -2.40 -12.33
CA ALA A 80 -0.05 -2.95 -13.56
C ALA A 80 -1.00 -3.98 -14.19
N LEU A 81 -1.57 -4.89 -13.39
CA LEU A 81 -2.56 -5.86 -13.87
C LEU A 81 -3.84 -5.17 -14.40
N SER A 82 -4.30 -4.12 -13.71
CA SER A 82 -5.46 -3.34 -14.14
C SER A 82 -5.25 -2.67 -15.50
N VAL A 83 -4.05 -2.10 -15.72
CA VAL A 83 -3.68 -1.53 -17.02
C VAL A 83 -3.53 -2.61 -18.08
N ALA A 84 -2.95 -3.77 -17.74
CA ALA A 84 -2.82 -4.89 -18.66
C ALA A 84 -4.18 -5.41 -19.14
N LEU A 85 -5.17 -5.52 -18.25
CA LEU A 85 -6.55 -5.94 -18.57
C LEU A 85 -7.21 -5.07 -19.64
N LEU A 86 -6.91 -3.77 -19.67
CA LEU A 86 -7.42 -2.86 -20.69
C LEU A 86 -6.96 -3.25 -22.10
N GLY A 87 -5.82 -3.92 -22.25
CA GLY A 87 -5.34 -4.48 -23.51
C GLY A 87 -5.76 -5.94 -23.73
N VAL A 88 -5.63 -6.79 -22.70
CA VAL A 88 -5.87 -8.23 -22.79
C VAL A 88 -7.31 -8.55 -23.20
N ILE A 89 -8.31 -7.87 -22.64
CA ILE A 89 -9.72 -8.11 -22.95
C ILE A 89 -10.04 -7.81 -24.42
N PRO A 90 -9.83 -6.58 -24.95
CA PRO A 90 -10.20 -6.28 -26.33
C PRO A 90 -9.39 -7.11 -27.33
N VAL A 91 -8.09 -7.30 -27.11
CA VAL A 91 -7.25 -8.09 -28.01
C VAL A 91 -7.67 -9.56 -28.03
N GLY A 92 -7.89 -10.17 -26.86
CA GLY A 92 -8.28 -11.58 -26.78
C GLY A 92 -9.69 -11.84 -27.32
N LEU A 93 -10.61 -10.87 -27.19
CA LEU A 93 -11.93 -10.96 -27.82
C LEU A 93 -11.86 -10.77 -29.34
N MET A 94 -11.02 -9.85 -29.85
CA MET A 94 -10.85 -9.61 -31.28
C MET A 94 -10.18 -10.78 -32.02
N PHE A 95 -9.21 -11.43 -31.40
CA PHE A 95 -8.46 -12.55 -31.96
C PHE A 95 -8.63 -13.81 -31.07
N PRO A 96 -9.73 -14.57 -31.23
CA PRO A 96 -10.00 -15.74 -30.42
C PRO A 96 -8.86 -16.75 -30.54
N SER A 97 -8.27 -17.08 -29.40
CA SER A 97 -7.19 -18.07 -29.30
C SER A 97 -7.20 -18.64 -27.89
N GLN A 98 -6.81 -19.91 -27.77
CA GLN A 98 -6.79 -20.58 -26.46
C GLN A 98 -5.82 -19.91 -25.47
N VAL A 99 -4.70 -19.38 -25.97
CA VAL A 99 -3.75 -18.59 -25.17
C VAL A 99 -4.38 -17.27 -24.74
N GLY A 100 -5.07 -16.56 -25.65
CA GLY A 100 -5.77 -15.33 -25.33
C GLY A 100 -6.87 -15.53 -24.29
N ASP A 101 -7.66 -16.58 -24.41
CA ASP A 101 -8.71 -16.92 -23.43
C ASP A 101 -8.13 -17.30 -22.07
N THR A 102 -6.99 -18.01 -22.05
CA THR A 102 -6.28 -18.34 -20.80
C THR A 102 -5.72 -17.08 -20.13
N LEU A 103 -5.16 -16.14 -20.92
CA LEU A 103 -4.69 -14.85 -20.41
C LEU A 103 -5.83 -14.00 -19.87
N ILE A 104 -6.98 -13.95 -20.55
CA ILE A 104 -8.20 -13.29 -20.06
C ILE A 104 -8.63 -13.92 -18.74
N ALA A 105 -8.71 -15.25 -18.67
CA ALA A 105 -9.13 -15.97 -17.47
C ALA A 105 -8.24 -15.64 -16.25
N VAL A 106 -6.93 -15.78 -16.39
CA VAL A 106 -5.98 -15.48 -15.29
C VAL A 106 -6.07 -14.03 -14.88
N SER A 107 -6.05 -13.11 -15.85
CA SER A 107 -6.00 -11.67 -15.55
C SER A 107 -7.27 -11.20 -14.85
N VAL A 108 -8.44 -11.61 -15.36
CA VAL A 108 -9.74 -11.24 -14.78
C VAL A 108 -9.89 -11.81 -13.38
N VAL A 109 -9.60 -13.10 -13.18
CA VAL A 109 -9.75 -13.72 -11.85
C VAL A 109 -8.78 -13.12 -10.85
N MET A 110 -7.52 -12.87 -11.24
CA MET A 110 -6.54 -12.28 -10.34
C MET A 110 -6.90 -10.85 -9.94
N HIS A 111 -7.36 -10.04 -10.90
CA HIS A 111 -7.82 -8.67 -10.63
C HIS A 111 -9.06 -8.67 -9.73
N GLN A 112 -9.99 -9.58 -9.97
CA GLN A 112 -11.18 -9.71 -9.14
C GLN A 112 -10.84 -10.19 -7.72
N HIS A 113 -9.88 -11.11 -7.57
CA HIS A 113 -9.45 -11.63 -6.26
C HIS A 113 -8.89 -10.51 -5.37
N TRP A 114 -7.94 -9.72 -5.87
CA TRP A 114 -7.39 -8.58 -5.12
C TRP A 114 -8.44 -7.49 -4.85
N GLY A 115 -9.31 -7.20 -5.82
CA GLY A 115 -10.40 -6.25 -5.64
C GLY A 115 -11.40 -6.68 -4.55
N LEU A 116 -11.79 -7.96 -4.54
CA LEU A 116 -12.68 -8.51 -3.52
C LEU A 116 -11.99 -8.62 -2.15
N GLU A 117 -10.69 -8.91 -2.11
CA GLU A 117 -9.93 -8.94 -0.86
C GLU A 117 -9.97 -7.59 -0.14
N ALA A 118 -9.83 -6.49 -0.89
CA ALA A 118 -9.99 -5.15 -0.35
C ALA A 118 -11.42 -4.91 0.19
N ILE A 119 -12.45 -5.30 -0.58
CA ILE A 119 -13.86 -5.18 -0.15
C ILE A 119 -14.11 -5.99 1.14
N VAL A 120 -13.63 -7.23 1.22
CA VAL A 120 -13.77 -8.06 2.42
C VAL A 120 -13.08 -7.40 3.61
N THR A 121 -11.87 -6.87 3.42
CA THR A 121 -11.11 -6.18 4.47
C THR A 121 -11.84 -4.93 4.98
N ASP A 122 -12.46 -4.18 4.08
CA ASP A 122 -13.12 -2.91 4.41
C ASP A 122 -14.48 -3.09 5.09
N TYR A 123 -15.22 -4.15 4.76
CA TYR A 123 -16.59 -4.35 5.23
C TYR A 123 -16.75 -5.47 6.27
N VAL A 124 -15.95 -6.54 6.21
CA VAL A 124 -16.02 -7.66 7.16
C VAL A 124 -15.12 -7.37 8.36
N ARG A 125 -15.45 -6.31 9.11
CA ARG A 125 -14.62 -5.86 10.23
C ARG A 125 -14.82 -6.74 11.47
N PRO A 126 -13.75 -7.05 12.22
CA PRO A 126 -13.86 -7.84 13.46
C PRO A 126 -14.77 -7.22 14.53
N ILE A 127 -14.91 -5.89 14.54
CA ILE A 127 -15.80 -5.18 15.47
C ILE A 127 -17.28 -5.48 15.22
N LEU A 128 -17.66 -5.83 13.99
CA LEU A 128 -19.05 -6.11 13.62
C LEU A 128 -19.37 -7.60 13.72
N PHE A 129 -18.42 -8.47 13.33
CA PHE A 129 -18.67 -9.89 13.14
C PHE A 129 -17.86 -10.82 14.06
N GLY A 130 -17.06 -10.27 14.97
CA GLY A 130 -16.09 -11.04 15.76
C GLY A 130 -14.86 -11.44 14.95
N THR A 131 -13.92 -12.14 15.59
CA THR A 131 -12.59 -12.42 15.02
C THR A 131 -12.53 -13.64 14.09
N THR A 132 -13.59 -14.46 14.06
CA THR A 132 -13.66 -15.71 13.28
C THR A 132 -14.16 -15.48 11.87
N VAL A 133 -15.22 -14.68 11.70
CA VAL A 133 -15.88 -14.42 10.41
C VAL A 133 -14.94 -13.80 9.36
N PRO A 134 -14.09 -12.80 9.67
CA PRO A 134 -13.18 -12.23 8.68
C PRO A 134 -12.21 -13.26 8.11
N LYS A 135 -11.71 -14.19 8.94
CA LYS A 135 -10.81 -15.27 8.50
C LYS A 135 -11.51 -16.24 7.57
N LEU A 136 -12.76 -16.62 7.91
CA LEU A 136 -13.59 -17.47 7.06
C LEU A 136 -13.90 -16.78 5.73
N ALA A 137 -14.19 -15.48 5.74
CA ALA A 137 -14.48 -14.71 4.54
C ALA A 137 -13.29 -14.69 3.56
N HIS A 138 -12.06 -14.47 4.05
CA HIS A 138 -10.87 -14.58 3.20
C HIS A 138 -10.63 -16.01 2.70
N GLY A 139 -10.87 -17.02 3.54
CA GLY A 139 -10.77 -18.43 3.13
C GLY A 139 -11.77 -18.79 2.02
N LEU A 140 -13.01 -18.32 2.16
CA LEU A 140 -14.05 -18.50 1.14
C LEU A 140 -13.71 -17.75 -0.14
N LEU A 141 -13.19 -16.53 -0.03
CA LEU A 141 -12.76 -15.75 -1.19
C LEU A 141 -11.68 -16.50 -1.98
N LEU A 142 -10.71 -17.09 -1.30
CA LEU A 142 -9.67 -17.90 -1.94
C LEU A 142 -10.27 -19.14 -2.62
N LEU A 143 -11.18 -19.84 -1.97
CA LEU A 143 -11.88 -21.01 -2.52
C LEU A 143 -12.64 -20.63 -3.80
N VAL A 144 -13.46 -19.58 -3.75
CA VAL A 144 -14.24 -19.10 -4.90
C VAL A 144 -13.29 -18.72 -6.04
N SER A 145 -12.22 -17.99 -5.75
CA SER A 145 -11.27 -17.56 -6.78
C SER A 145 -10.57 -18.76 -7.45
N ALA A 146 -10.15 -19.75 -6.66
CA ALA A 146 -9.53 -20.97 -7.17
C ALA A 146 -10.52 -21.83 -7.98
N ALA A 147 -11.76 -21.97 -7.51
CA ALA A 147 -12.82 -22.69 -8.21
C ALA A 147 -13.18 -22.01 -9.53
N THR A 148 -13.30 -20.68 -9.55
CA THR A 148 -13.54 -19.91 -10.79
C THR A 148 -12.37 -20.06 -11.75
N LEU A 149 -11.13 -19.93 -11.31
CA LEU A 149 -9.96 -20.08 -12.18
C LEU A 149 -9.88 -21.50 -12.77
N GLY A 150 -10.06 -22.52 -11.93
CA GLY A 150 -10.08 -23.92 -12.36
C GLY A 150 -11.22 -24.21 -13.35
N GLY A 151 -12.40 -23.66 -13.11
CA GLY A 151 -13.55 -23.77 -14.01
C GLY A 151 -13.30 -23.09 -15.36
N LEU A 152 -12.71 -21.90 -15.37
CA LEU A 152 -12.35 -21.19 -16.60
C LEU A 152 -11.26 -21.92 -17.38
N PHE A 153 -10.26 -22.50 -16.70
CA PHE A 153 -9.27 -23.35 -17.38
C PHE A 153 -9.93 -24.58 -17.99
N TYR A 154 -10.76 -25.30 -17.24
CA TYR A 154 -11.48 -26.43 -17.78
C TYR A 154 -12.31 -26.05 -19.01
N PHE A 155 -13.03 -24.92 -18.95
CA PHE A 155 -13.81 -24.38 -20.06
C PHE A 155 -12.95 -24.00 -21.27
N ASN A 156 -11.78 -23.38 -21.06
CA ASN A 156 -10.87 -23.01 -22.14
C ASN A 156 -10.19 -24.22 -22.82
N TYR A 157 -10.01 -25.32 -22.10
CA TYR A 157 -9.38 -26.54 -22.63
C TYR A 157 -10.37 -27.54 -23.24
N ASN A 158 -11.60 -27.60 -22.72
CA ASN A 158 -12.57 -28.65 -23.08
C ASN A 158 -13.80 -28.12 -23.83
N ASP A 159 -13.95 -26.80 -23.98
CA ASP A 159 -15.07 -26.16 -24.67
C ASP A 159 -14.54 -25.10 -25.68
N ILE A 160 -15.45 -24.28 -26.21
CA ILE A 160 -15.24 -23.25 -27.23
C ILE A 160 -14.31 -22.10 -26.72
N GLY A 161 -14.13 -21.97 -25.41
CA GLY A 161 -13.34 -20.90 -24.79
C GLY A 161 -14.10 -19.59 -24.60
N ILE A 162 -13.54 -18.67 -23.80
CA ILE A 162 -14.21 -17.43 -23.38
C ILE A 162 -14.59 -16.54 -24.57
N ALA A 163 -13.65 -16.21 -25.46
CA ALA A 163 -13.93 -15.31 -26.58
C ALA A 163 -14.95 -15.92 -27.55
N GLY A 164 -14.84 -17.22 -27.84
CA GLY A 164 -15.79 -17.91 -28.70
C GLY A 164 -17.19 -17.99 -28.06
N PHE A 165 -17.28 -18.21 -26.74
CA PHE A 165 -18.52 -18.19 -26.00
C PHE A 165 -19.21 -16.82 -26.03
N VAL A 166 -18.46 -15.74 -25.76
CA VAL A 166 -18.98 -14.37 -25.84
C VAL A 166 -19.55 -14.08 -27.23
N ARG A 167 -18.84 -14.47 -28.30
CA ARG A 167 -19.32 -14.32 -29.68
C ARG A 167 -20.59 -15.10 -29.95
N LYS A 168 -20.69 -16.32 -29.42
CA LYS A 168 -21.87 -17.19 -29.58
C LYS A 168 -23.09 -16.57 -28.89
N ILE A 169 -22.95 -16.09 -27.65
CA ILE A 169 -24.03 -15.38 -26.94
C ILE A 169 -24.50 -14.18 -27.78
N TRP A 170 -23.56 -13.37 -28.26
CA TRP A 170 -23.89 -12.16 -29.02
C TRP A 170 -24.52 -12.43 -30.40
N SER A 171 -24.36 -13.64 -30.92
CA SER A 171 -24.91 -14.06 -32.21
C SER A 171 -26.29 -14.71 -32.10
N THR A 172 -26.82 -14.89 -30.88
CA THR A 172 -28.16 -15.48 -30.70
C THR A 172 -29.25 -14.54 -31.20
N LYS A 173 -30.15 -15.06 -32.06
CA LYS A 173 -31.37 -14.37 -32.48
C LYS A 173 -32.54 -14.82 -31.60
N ALA A 174 -33.45 -13.90 -31.27
CA ALA A 174 -34.69 -14.25 -30.58
C ALA A 174 -35.54 -15.15 -31.50
N LYS A 175 -36.14 -16.19 -30.93
CA LYS A 175 -37.07 -17.06 -31.65
C LYS A 175 -38.41 -16.33 -31.75
N GLU A 176 -38.80 -15.95 -32.97
CA GLU A 176 -40.14 -15.45 -33.28
C GLU A 176 -41.21 -16.53 -33.10
#